data_AF-A0A7C4R5R9-F1
#
_entry.id   AF-A0A7C4R5R9-F1
#
_cell.length_a   1.000
_cell.length_b   1.000
_cell.length_c   1.000
_cell.angle_alpha   90.00
_cell.angle_beta   90.00
_cell.angle_gamma   90.00
#
_symmetry.space_group_name_H-M   'P 1'
#
loop_
_entity.id
_entity.type
_entity.pdbx_description
1 polymer ?
#
loop_
_entity_poly.entity_id
_entity_poly.type
_entity_poly.pdbx_seq_one_letter_code
_entity_poly.pdbx_strand_id
1 'polypeptide(L)'
;MAYVRKRRLLPPTCILTSAAIGVTTASITANVTVAGSFTIPTYKTIGFSSDYAGAIEVASSVGGLILPPIMSVVAFVMAGVMGVSYWDVVTHAWIIGFIYFIALIVCVDSVGRKYYKLSSTSSEVYKRRSIEKSSFLYLGAFILALAVIIVYLGVFMFEIPTASYYGIITLSVYLFIVKVYEGKKFGFKKSLIDFLKCLLRGIEEGAVDACNVLLLIAVLGIMLNVMTATGFLADVSWILAGIAKASPYLLVITAYFFGIIVGLGLPPTATYISLAILFVPLMLEAGFDFWSAHFFAFLVACLAEFSPPASIAAAAAARMSGGSFYRIMVVSSLLSLPIWLFPFIVILFPQVLTLTPEGLLYGFITLTACLGLSLRFLFLFLKEKISTLSSVLLFINVILGAIIFASPNILVDLVSTAIIWILLIVAYKKLL
;
A
#
# COMPACT_ATOMS: atom_id res chain seq x y z
N MET A 1 -19.17 8.44 20.25
CA MET A 1 -19.85 7.53 19.30
C MET A 1 -19.18 6.17 19.39
N ALA A 2 -19.94 5.09 19.12
CA ALA A 2 -19.61 3.72 19.47
C ALA A 2 -18.39 3.18 18.70
N TYR A 3 -17.28 2.92 19.38
CA TYR A 3 -16.18 2.14 18.80
C TYR A 3 -16.55 0.66 18.90
N VAL A 4 -17.29 0.23 17.89
CA VAL A 4 -17.54 -1.16 17.50
C VAL A 4 -18.22 -2.03 18.59
N ARG A 5 -19.56 -2.00 18.63
CA ARG A 5 -20.38 -2.97 19.39
C ARG A 5 -20.20 -4.43 18.93
N LYS A 6 -19.59 -4.66 17.76
CA LYS A 6 -19.42 -6.00 17.16
C LYS A 6 -17.93 -6.28 16.92
N ARG A 7 -17.28 -7.09 17.75
CA ARG A 7 -15.84 -7.45 17.65
C ARG A 7 -15.37 -7.83 16.23
N ARG A 8 -16.28 -8.35 15.39
CA ARG A 8 -16.05 -8.63 13.96
C ARG A 8 -15.62 -7.41 13.12
N LEU A 9 -16.00 -6.20 13.49
CA LEU A 9 -15.60 -4.98 12.75
C LEU A 9 -14.23 -4.46 13.20
N LEU A 10 -13.62 -5.01 14.25
CA LEU A 10 -12.34 -4.52 14.76
C LEU A 10 -11.20 -4.68 13.73
N PRO A 11 -11.00 -5.83 13.06
CA PRO A 11 -9.90 -5.95 12.12
C PRO A 11 -10.03 -5.01 10.91
N PRO A 12 -11.21 -4.87 10.27
CA PRO A 12 -11.42 -3.85 9.24
C PRO A 12 -11.13 -2.43 9.75
N THR A 13 -11.52 -2.08 10.98
CA THR A 13 -11.21 -0.75 11.52
C THR A 13 -9.72 -0.54 11.78
N CYS A 14 -8.99 -1.56 12.21
CA CYS A 14 -7.54 -1.49 12.37
C CYS A 14 -6.87 -1.30 11.01
N ILE A 15 -7.26 -2.07 9.99
CA ILE A 15 -6.75 -1.92 8.62
C ILE A 15 -7.01 -0.51 8.09
N LEU A 16 -8.22 0.04 8.25
CA LEU A 16 -8.55 1.40 7.82
C LEU A 16 -7.79 2.46 8.63
N THR A 17 -7.50 2.21 9.90
CA THR A 17 -6.68 3.11 10.73
C THR A 17 -5.24 3.12 10.22
N SER A 18 -4.65 1.95 9.97
CA SER A 18 -3.32 1.85 9.37
C SER A 18 -3.29 2.36 7.93
N ALA A 19 -4.39 2.28 7.17
CA ALA A 19 -4.51 2.94 5.87
C ALA A 19 -4.42 4.45 6.01
N ALA A 20 -5.20 5.03 6.92
CA ALA A 20 -5.22 6.47 7.14
C ALA A 20 -3.86 7.03 7.61
N ILE A 21 -3.14 6.30 8.48
CA ILE A 21 -1.78 6.66 8.92
C ILE A 21 -0.74 6.33 7.83
N GLY A 22 -0.96 5.26 7.06
CA GLY A 22 -0.05 4.83 6.00
C GLY A 22 0.04 5.81 4.87
N VAL A 23 -1.11 6.36 4.46
CA VAL A 23 -1.19 7.41 3.45
C VAL A 23 -0.41 8.64 3.87
N THR A 24 -0.21 8.92 5.17
CA THR A 24 0.57 10.09 5.60
C THR A 24 2.05 9.81 5.71
N THR A 25 2.39 8.63 6.22
CA THR A 25 3.78 8.23 6.47
C THR A 25 4.50 7.82 5.20
N ALA A 26 3.78 7.37 4.15
CA ALA A 26 4.36 6.98 2.87
C ALA A 26 5.47 5.91 2.99
N SER A 27 5.49 5.17 4.11
CA SER A 27 6.55 4.25 4.52
C SER A 27 5.94 3.10 5.31
N ILE A 28 6.20 1.86 4.89
CA ILE A 28 5.63 0.68 5.54
C ILE A 28 6.16 0.59 6.97
N THR A 29 7.47 0.76 7.15
CA THR A 29 8.13 0.62 8.46
C THR A 29 7.67 1.72 9.42
N ALA A 30 7.58 2.97 8.97
CA ALA A 30 7.10 4.07 9.82
C ALA A 30 5.61 3.88 10.19
N ASN A 31 4.81 3.38 9.26
CA ASN A 31 3.41 3.08 9.57
C ASN A 31 3.29 1.93 10.59
N VAL A 32 4.05 0.85 10.43
CA VAL A 32 4.06 -0.27 11.40
C VAL A 32 4.48 0.22 12.79
N THR A 33 5.46 1.12 12.92
CA THR A 33 5.88 1.61 14.24
C THR A 33 4.82 2.49 14.89
N VAL A 34 4.12 3.32 14.11
CA VAL A 34 3.08 4.23 14.61
C VAL A 34 1.75 3.49 14.80
N ALA A 35 1.12 3.03 13.72
CA ALA A 35 -0.18 2.38 13.74
C ALA A 35 -0.12 1.04 14.48
N GLY A 36 0.92 0.24 14.24
CA GLY A 36 1.15 -1.05 14.89
C GLY A 36 1.18 -0.99 16.42
N SER A 37 1.55 0.16 17.00
CA SER A 37 1.59 0.33 18.46
C SER A 37 0.21 0.24 19.11
N PHE A 38 -0.85 0.47 18.32
CA PHE A 38 -2.24 0.37 18.76
C PHE A 38 -3.01 -0.78 18.09
N THR A 39 -2.73 -1.09 16.83
CA THR A 39 -3.45 -2.14 16.08
C THR A 39 -2.97 -3.54 16.44
N ILE A 40 -1.67 -3.79 16.63
CA ILE A 40 -1.13 -5.12 17.01
C ILE A 40 -1.72 -5.60 18.34
N PRO A 41 -1.72 -4.79 19.43
CA PRO A 41 -2.40 -5.17 20.66
C PRO A 41 -3.89 -5.44 20.43
N THR A 42 -4.55 -4.61 19.62
CA THR A 42 -5.98 -4.77 19.31
C THR A 42 -6.26 -6.09 18.60
N TYR A 43 -5.48 -6.48 17.59
CA TYR A 43 -5.60 -7.80 16.94
C TYR A 43 -5.43 -8.94 17.95
N LYS A 44 -4.45 -8.84 18.86
CA LYS A 44 -4.25 -9.86 19.91
C LYS A 44 -5.44 -9.97 20.86
N THR A 45 -6.09 -8.86 21.23
CA THR A 45 -7.30 -8.92 22.09
C THR A 45 -8.46 -9.68 21.44
N ILE A 46 -8.52 -9.73 20.11
CA ILE A 46 -9.53 -10.48 19.35
C ILE A 46 -9.21 -11.99 19.33
N GLY A 47 -7.95 -12.36 19.59
CA GLY A 47 -7.47 -13.74 19.61
C GLY A 47 -6.52 -14.09 18.47
N PHE A 48 -6.10 -13.14 17.63
CA PHE A 48 -5.05 -13.38 16.64
C PHE A 48 -3.72 -13.68 17.35
N SER A 49 -2.97 -14.68 16.87
CA SER A 49 -1.61 -14.95 17.34
C SER A 49 -0.68 -13.76 17.07
N SER A 50 0.46 -13.68 17.77
CA SER A 50 1.49 -12.69 17.50
C SER A 50 1.93 -12.62 16.03
N ASP A 51 2.09 -13.77 15.37
CA ASP A 51 2.46 -13.86 13.95
C ASP A 51 1.40 -13.19 13.05
N TYR A 52 0.13 -13.58 13.19
CA TYR A 52 -0.98 -12.95 12.45
C TYR A 52 -1.16 -11.46 12.76
N ALA A 53 -1.08 -11.05 14.02
CA ALA A 53 -1.27 -9.65 14.41
C ALA A 53 -0.20 -8.75 13.77
N GLY A 54 1.06 -9.18 13.78
CA GLY A 54 2.14 -8.48 13.09
C GLY A 54 1.97 -8.51 11.56
N ALA A 55 1.58 -9.65 11.00
CA ALA A 55 1.42 -9.81 9.55
C ALA A 55 0.28 -8.96 8.97
N ILE A 56 -0.86 -8.88 9.66
CA ILE A 56 -1.99 -8.03 9.24
C ILE A 56 -1.58 -6.57 9.26
N GLU A 57 -0.82 -6.14 10.28
CA GLU A 57 -0.33 -4.78 10.35
C GLU A 57 0.59 -4.45 9.18
N VAL A 58 1.62 -5.27 8.93
CA VAL A 58 2.54 -5.10 7.79
C VAL A 58 1.76 -5.05 6.47
N ALA A 59 0.84 -5.98 6.24
CA ALA A 59 -0.01 -6.00 5.05
C ALA A 59 -0.86 -4.72 4.94
N SER A 60 -1.44 -4.23 6.02
CA SER A 60 -2.20 -2.97 6.00
C SER A 60 -1.32 -1.77 5.69
N SER A 61 -0.07 -1.78 6.17
CA SER A 61 0.88 -0.70 5.96
C SER A 61 1.38 -0.60 4.53
N VAL A 62 1.52 -1.72 3.83
CA VAL A 62 1.87 -1.77 2.39
C VAL A 62 0.89 -0.94 1.56
N GLY A 63 -0.41 -0.99 1.88
CA GLY A 63 -1.44 -0.24 1.14
C GLY A 63 -1.27 1.27 1.24
N GLY A 64 -0.63 1.77 2.31
CA GLY A 64 -0.32 3.18 2.49
C GLY A 64 0.68 3.73 1.47
N LEU A 65 1.50 2.87 0.85
CA LEU A 65 2.43 3.28 -0.22
C LEU A 65 1.72 3.60 -1.54
N ILE A 66 0.58 2.94 -1.79
CA ILE A 66 -0.06 2.93 -3.11
C ILE A 66 -1.32 3.80 -3.10
N LEU A 67 -2.02 3.88 -1.97
CA LEU A 67 -3.25 4.65 -1.88
C LEU A 67 -2.97 6.16 -1.90
N PRO A 68 -3.61 6.92 -2.80
CA PRO A 68 -3.60 8.38 -2.79
C PRO A 68 -4.08 9.00 -1.46
N PRO A 69 -3.72 10.27 -1.16
CA PRO A 69 -3.18 11.28 -2.07
C PRO A 69 -1.70 11.62 -1.91
N ILE A 70 -0.97 11.03 -0.95
CA ILE A 70 0.47 11.28 -0.77
C ILE A 70 1.30 10.14 -1.36
N MET A 71 0.81 8.90 -1.26
CA MET A 71 1.50 7.69 -1.78
C MET A 71 2.94 7.59 -1.27
N SER A 72 3.73 6.67 -1.79
CA SER A 72 5.17 6.58 -1.48
C SER A 72 5.95 7.75 -2.10
N VAL A 73 7.13 8.06 -1.53
CA VAL A 73 8.12 8.98 -2.14
C VAL A 73 8.44 8.60 -3.59
N VAL A 74 8.33 7.30 -3.93
CA VAL A 74 8.48 6.80 -5.30
C VAL A 74 7.50 7.45 -6.28
N ALA A 75 6.28 7.81 -5.86
CA ALA A 75 5.30 8.48 -6.72
C ALA A 75 5.77 9.88 -7.17
N PHE A 76 6.45 10.62 -6.29
CA PHE A 76 7.05 11.92 -6.64
C PHE A 76 8.21 11.74 -7.61
N VAL A 77 9.07 10.74 -7.37
CA VAL A 77 10.17 10.40 -8.29
C VAL A 77 9.61 9.96 -9.64
N MET A 78 8.52 9.19 -9.65
CA MET A 78 7.85 8.74 -10.87
C MET A 78 7.32 9.92 -11.68
N ALA A 79 6.61 10.88 -11.06
CA ALA A 79 6.16 12.09 -11.73
C ALA A 79 7.33 12.86 -12.39
N GLY A 80 8.45 13.00 -11.66
CA GLY A 80 9.66 13.64 -12.18
C GLY A 80 10.31 12.89 -13.35
N VAL A 81 10.42 11.57 -13.26
CA VAL A 81 10.97 10.72 -14.35
C VAL A 81 10.08 10.73 -15.58
N MET A 82 8.75 10.74 -15.40
CA MET A 82 7.77 10.77 -16.49
C MET A 82 7.60 12.15 -17.11
N GLY A 83 8.03 13.22 -16.43
CA GLY A 83 7.79 14.60 -16.86
C GLY A 83 6.32 15.02 -16.79
N VAL A 84 5.53 14.40 -15.91
CA VAL A 84 4.09 14.66 -15.74
C VAL A 84 3.81 15.31 -14.38
N SER A 85 2.60 15.84 -14.20
CA SER A 85 2.23 16.39 -12.91
C SER A 85 2.07 15.26 -11.88
N TYR A 86 2.37 15.54 -10.61
CA TYR A 86 2.12 14.58 -9.54
C TYR A 86 0.62 14.26 -9.40
N TRP A 87 -0.25 15.21 -9.75
CA TRP A 87 -1.68 14.98 -9.73
C TRP A 87 -2.11 13.90 -10.73
N ASP A 88 -1.48 13.84 -11.90
CA ASP A 88 -1.73 12.77 -12.87
C ASP A 88 -1.36 11.42 -12.27
N VAL A 89 -0.21 11.30 -11.59
CA VAL A 89 0.17 10.07 -10.87
C VAL A 89 -0.88 9.67 -9.84
N VAL A 90 -1.33 10.60 -9.00
CA VAL A 90 -2.33 10.35 -7.94
C VAL A 90 -3.64 9.86 -8.54
N THR A 91 -4.12 10.50 -9.60
CA THR A 91 -5.41 10.15 -10.23
C THR A 91 -5.38 8.73 -10.80
N HIS A 92 -4.26 8.28 -11.33
CA HIS A 92 -4.12 6.94 -11.90
C HIS A 92 -4.01 5.82 -10.85
N ALA A 93 -3.66 6.13 -9.59
CA ALA A 93 -3.42 5.14 -8.54
C ALA A 93 -4.67 4.74 -7.72
N TRP A 94 -5.76 5.52 -7.79
CA TRP A 94 -6.92 5.36 -6.89
C TRP A 94 -7.56 3.98 -6.95
N ILE A 95 -7.87 3.50 -8.16
CA ILE A 95 -8.59 2.24 -8.35
C ILE A 95 -7.78 1.09 -7.74
N ILE A 96 -6.47 1.03 -8.03
CA ILE A 96 -5.57 0.01 -7.51
C ILE A 96 -5.46 0.06 -5.98
N GLY A 97 -5.31 1.27 -5.41
CA GLY A 97 -5.28 1.46 -3.96
C GLY A 97 -6.54 0.95 -3.27
N PHE A 98 -7.73 1.24 -3.83
CA PHE A 98 -8.99 0.71 -3.29
C PHE A 98 -9.12 -0.80 -3.43
N ILE A 99 -8.73 -1.36 -4.58
CA ILE A 99 -8.75 -2.81 -4.80
C ILE A 99 -7.93 -3.50 -3.72
N TYR A 100 -6.73 -2.99 -3.43
CA TYR A 100 -5.87 -3.55 -2.40
C TYR A 100 -6.54 -3.60 -1.03
N PHE A 101 -7.05 -2.47 -0.55
CA PHE A 101 -7.63 -2.39 0.79
C PHE A 101 -8.91 -3.20 0.91
N ILE A 102 -9.78 -3.19 -0.10
CA ILE A 102 -10.99 -4.02 -0.11
C ILE A 102 -10.61 -5.49 -0.07
N ALA A 103 -9.67 -5.91 -0.91
CA ALA A 103 -9.22 -7.30 -0.95
C ALA A 103 -8.58 -7.73 0.37
N LEU A 104 -7.72 -6.89 0.95
CA LEU A 104 -7.09 -7.15 2.25
C LEU A 104 -8.14 -7.29 3.37
N ILE A 105 -9.12 -6.39 3.44
CA ILE A 105 -10.21 -6.46 4.43
C ILE A 105 -10.97 -7.79 4.30
N VAL A 106 -11.30 -8.20 3.08
CA VAL A 106 -12.02 -9.47 2.84
C VAL A 106 -11.15 -10.67 3.22
N CYS A 107 -9.87 -10.68 2.87
CA CYS A 107 -8.92 -11.73 3.26
C CYS A 107 -8.80 -11.85 4.78
N VAL A 108 -8.57 -10.73 5.47
CA VAL A 108 -8.40 -10.70 6.93
C VAL A 108 -9.70 -11.07 7.64
N ASP A 109 -10.87 -10.59 7.21
CA ASP A 109 -12.13 -11.00 7.85
C ASP A 109 -12.45 -12.48 7.62
N SER A 110 -12.09 -13.02 6.46
CA SER A 110 -12.27 -14.45 6.14
C SER A 110 -11.45 -15.35 7.06
N VAL A 111 -10.18 -15.00 7.31
CA VAL A 111 -9.30 -15.72 8.26
C VAL A 111 -9.67 -15.42 9.72
N GLY A 112 -10.12 -14.20 10.00
CA GLY A 112 -10.45 -13.71 11.35
C GLY A 112 -11.65 -14.39 12.01
N ARG A 113 -12.57 -14.94 11.20
CA ARG A 113 -13.85 -15.49 11.65
C ARG A 113 -13.79 -16.54 12.76
N LYS A 114 -12.77 -17.40 12.75
CA LYS A 114 -12.58 -18.41 13.80
C LYS A 114 -12.22 -17.77 15.15
N TYR A 115 -11.47 -16.67 15.14
CA TYR A 115 -11.04 -15.97 16.35
C TYR A 115 -12.20 -15.18 16.99
N TYR A 116 -13.18 -14.74 16.19
CA TYR A 116 -14.34 -14.01 16.71
C TYR A 116 -15.25 -14.84 17.63
N LYS A 117 -15.30 -16.18 17.47
CA LYS A 117 -16.13 -17.08 18.28
C LYS A 117 -15.49 -17.48 19.62
N LEU A 118 -14.16 -17.59 19.66
CA LEU A 118 -13.40 -18.12 20.82
C LEU A 118 -13.25 -17.14 21.98
N SER A 119 -13.43 -15.83 21.77
CA SER A 119 -13.15 -14.79 22.76
C SER A 119 -14.34 -14.42 23.66
N SER A 120 -15.38 -15.26 23.74
CA SER A 120 -16.58 -15.01 24.58
C SER A 120 -16.31 -15.00 26.09
N THR A 121 -15.12 -15.40 26.53
CA THR A 121 -14.80 -15.57 27.96
C THR A 121 -14.08 -14.38 28.60
N SER A 122 -13.60 -13.40 27.84
CA SER A 122 -12.95 -12.19 28.39
C SER A 122 -13.83 -10.95 28.20
N SER A 123 -14.66 -10.69 29.21
CA SER A 123 -15.40 -9.44 29.43
C SER A 123 -14.46 -8.31 29.86
N GLU A 124 -13.37 -8.06 29.14
CA GLU A 124 -12.74 -6.74 29.20
C GLU A 124 -13.59 -5.81 28.33
N VAL A 125 -14.56 -5.18 28.99
CA VAL A 125 -15.23 -4.00 28.47
C VAL A 125 -14.11 -3.01 28.16
N TYR A 126 -13.77 -2.84 26.88
CA TYR A 126 -12.85 -1.81 26.41
C TYR A 126 -13.36 -0.50 27.00
N LYS A 127 -12.69 -0.01 28.06
CA LYS A 127 -13.07 1.24 28.71
C LYS A 127 -12.95 2.27 27.60
N ARG A 128 -14.11 2.85 27.23
CA ARG A 128 -14.20 3.92 26.26
C ARG A 128 -13.30 5.04 26.75
N ARG A 129 -12.06 5.10 26.28
CA ARG A 129 -11.22 6.28 26.45
C ARG A 129 -12.02 7.40 25.81
N SER A 130 -12.40 8.39 26.61
CA SER A 130 -13.09 9.56 26.09
C SER A 130 -12.15 10.18 25.06
N ILE A 131 -12.59 10.22 23.80
CA ILE A 131 -11.86 10.95 22.76
C ILE A 131 -11.84 12.40 23.22
N GLU A 132 -10.64 12.90 23.49
CA GLU A 132 -10.48 14.26 23.92
C GLU A 132 -10.84 15.20 22.77
N LYS A 133 -11.39 16.37 23.09
CA LYS A 133 -11.68 17.40 22.07
C LYS A 133 -10.41 17.82 21.32
N SER A 134 -9.25 17.73 21.96
CA SER A 134 -7.91 17.94 21.37
C SER A 134 -7.66 17.01 20.18
N SER A 135 -8.04 15.73 20.25
CA SER A 135 -7.85 14.78 19.15
C SER A 135 -8.57 15.19 17.87
N PHE A 136 -9.76 15.81 17.99
CA PHE A 136 -10.48 16.34 16.82
C PHE A 136 -9.81 17.58 16.23
N LEU A 137 -9.15 18.40 17.05
CA LEU A 137 -8.39 19.55 16.58
C LEU A 137 -7.16 19.10 15.78
N TYR A 138 -6.37 18.16 16.30
CA TYR A 138 -5.22 17.63 15.56
C TYR A 138 -5.63 16.91 14.26
N LEU A 139 -6.75 16.18 14.27
CA LEU A 139 -7.31 15.59 13.05
C LEU A 139 -7.72 16.68 12.05
N GLY A 140 -8.35 17.77 12.51
CA GLY A 140 -8.69 18.92 11.68
C GLY A 140 -7.47 19.59 11.06
N ALA A 141 -6.37 19.72 11.82
CA ALA A 141 -5.09 20.24 11.32
C ALA A 141 -4.58 19.40 10.14
N PHE A 142 -4.60 18.08 10.32
CA PHE A 142 -4.16 17.12 9.32
C PHE A 142 -5.03 17.17 8.06
N ILE A 143 -6.36 17.07 8.20
CA ILE A 143 -7.30 17.12 7.06
C ILE A 143 -7.17 18.44 6.30
N LEU A 144 -7.00 19.56 7.01
CA LEU A 144 -6.84 20.86 6.38
C LEU A 144 -5.53 20.95 5.59
N ALA A 145 -4.41 20.52 6.17
CA ALA A 145 -3.12 20.51 5.48
C ALA A 145 -3.16 19.62 4.23
N LEU A 146 -3.78 18.43 4.35
CA LEU A 146 -4.00 17.52 3.23
C LEU A 146 -4.87 18.16 2.15
N ALA A 147 -5.97 18.81 2.53
CA ALA A 147 -6.86 19.49 1.60
C ALA A 147 -6.14 20.62 0.85
N VAL A 148 -5.29 21.40 1.53
CA VAL A 148 -4.46 22.43 0.89
C VAL A 148 -3.53 21.80 -0.14
N ILE A 149 -2.81 20.73 0.22
CA ILE A 149 -1.91 20.03 -0.71
C ILE A 149 -2.69 19.53 -1.94
N ILE A 150 -3.83 18.87 -1.73
CA ILE A 150 -4.69 18.36 -2.81
C ILE A 150 -5.21 19.49 -3.71
N VAL A 151 -5.70 20.58 -3.14
CA VAL A 151 -6.26 21.70 -3.91
C VAL A 151 -5.17 22.38 -4.73
N TYR A 152 -3.99 22.60 -4.15
CA TYR A 152 -2.88 23.25 -4.84
C TYR A 152 -2.28 22.37 -5.94
N LEU A 153 -2.18 21.06 -5.72
CA LEU A 153 -1.70 20.11 -6.73
C LEU A 153 -2.74 19.83 -7.82
N GLY A 154 -4.01 19.67 -7.44
CA GLY A 154 -5.04 19.14 -8.34
C GLY A 154 -5.99 20.16 -8.94
N VAL A 155 -6.24 21.28 -8.28
CA VAL A 155 -7.12 22.35 -8.79
C VAL A 155 -6.28 23.46 -9.41
N PHE A 156 -5.27 23.93 -8.67
CA PHE A 156 -4.39 25.00 -9.15
C PHE A 156 -3.23 24.48 -10.01
N MET A 157 -2.99 23.18 -10.03
CA MET A 157 -1.91 22.53 -10.81
C MET A 157 -0.54 23.16 -10.54
N PHE A 158 -0.28 23.57 -9.30
CA PHE A 158 1.01 24.13 -8.91
C PHE A 158 2.07 23.04 -8.78
N GLU A 159 3.34 23.46 -8.89
CA GLU A 159 4.48 22.59 -8.67
C GLU A 159 4.51 22.03 -7.24
N ILE A 160 5.07 20.82 -7.10
CA ILE A 160 5.17 20.09 -5.83
C ILE A 160 5.80 20.92 -4.70
N PRO A 161 6.92 21.65 -4.91
CA PRO A 161 7.54 22.45 -3.83
C PRO A 161 6.61 23.56 -3.34
N THR A 162 5.89 24.20 -4.26
CA THR A 162 4.95 25.30 -3.95
C THR A 162 3.76 24.79 -3.15
N ALA A 163 3.14 23.69 -3.58
CA ALA A 163 2.03 23.07 -2.84
C ALA A 163 2.46 22.61 -1.43
N SER A 164 3.66 22.04 -1.32
CA SER A 164 4.24 21.62 -0.03
C SER A 164 4.49 22.80 0.90
N TYR A 165 5.02 23.92 0.38
CA TYR A 165 5.24 25.15 1.13
C TYR A 165 3.95 25.70 1.77
N TYR A 166 2.88 25.81 0.98
CA TYR A 166 1.58 26.24 1.52
C TYR A 166 1.02 25.25 2.53
N GLY A 167 1.14 23.94 2.28
CA GLY A 167 0.75 22.90 3.25
C GLY A 167 1.46 23.03 4.59
N ILE A 168 2.78 23.25 4.59
CA ILE A 168 3.59 23.44 5.81
C ILE A 168 3.16 24.70 6.56
N ILE A 169 2.93 25.82 5.86
CA ILE A 169 2.45 27.06 6.48
C ILE A 169 1.08 26.85 7.12
N THR A 170 0.13 26.26 6.39
CA THR A 170 -1.21 26.01 6.91
C THR A 170 -1.17 25.11 8.14
N LEU A 171 -0.39 24.03 8.11
CA LEU A 171 -0.21 23.13 9.25
C LEU A 171 0.40 23.87 10.44
N SER A 172 1.45 24.67 10.22
CA SER A 172 2.15 25.42 11.26
C SER A 172 1.23 26.44 11.93
N VAL A 173 0.49 27.22 11.15
CA VAL A 173 -0.47 28.21 11.66
C VAL A 173 -1.60 27.52 12.44
N TYR A 174 -2.13 26.41 11.91
CA TYR A 174 -3.20 25.68 12.60
C TYR A 174 -2.72 25.09 13.92
N LEU A 175 -1.55 24.44 13.94
CA LEU A 175 -0.97 23.87 15.16
C LEU A 175 -0.67 24.95 16.20
N PHE A 176 -0.23 26.14 15.77
CA PHE A 176 -0.09 27.29 16.66
C PHE A 176 -1.43 27.66 17.33
N ILE A 177 -2.50 27.76 16.55
CA ILE A 177 -3.85 28.06 17.06
C ILE A 177 -4.30 26.98 18.07
N VAL A 178 -4.09 25.70 17.76
CA VAL A 178 -4.45 24.58 18.66
C VAL A 178 -3.66 24.66 19.97
N LYS A 179 -2.34 24.86 19.92
CA LYS A 179 -1.50 24.97 21.12
C LYS A 179 -1.87 26.20 21.96
N VAL A 180 -2.20 27.32 21.35
CA VAL A 180 -2.70 28.51 22.07
C VAL A 180 -4.05 28.22 22.72
N TYR A 181 -4.95 27.52 22.04
CA TYR A 181 -6.26 27.13 22.58
C TYR A 181 -6.15 26.16 23.77
N GLU A 182 -5.34 25.11 23.66
CA GLU A 182 -5.05 24.16 24.74
C GLU A 182 -4.33 24.82 25.91
N GLY A 183 -3.45 25.76 25.59
CA GLY A 183 -2.66 26.53 26.53
C GLY A 183 -3.40 27.58 27.36
N LYS A 184 -4.71 27.78 27.13
CA LYS A 184 -5.56 28.62 27.99
C LYS A 184 -5.51 28.22 29.48
N LYS A 185 -5.07 27.00 29.80
CA LYS A 185 -4.86 26.51 31.17
C LYS A 185 -3.45 26.74 31.75
N PHE A 186 -2.43 26.96 30.90
CA PHE A 186 -1.02 26.94 31.31
C PHE A 186 -0.24 28.24 30.97
N GLY A 187 -0.86 29.19 30.27
CA GLY A 187 -0.31 30.50 29.94
C GLY A 187 0.34 30.57 28.55
N PHE A 188 0.13 31.69 27.84
CA PHE A 188 0.54 31.91 26.45
C PHE A 188 2.02 31.66 26.17
N LYS A 189 2.91 32.10 27.08
CA LYS A 189 4.37 31.91 26.93
C LYS A 189 4.74 30.42 26.85
N LYS A 190 4.10 29.57 27.66
CA LYS A 190 4.38 28.13 27.66
C LYS A 190 3.90 27.46 26.37
N SER A 191 2.71 27.83 25.91
CA SER A 191 2.16 27.35 24.63
C SER A 191 3.03 27.71 23.44
N LEU A 192 3.59 28.93 23.42
CA LEU A 192 4.49 29.38 22.37
C LEU A 192 5.79 28.56 22.37
N ILE A 193 6.38 28.32 23.55
CA ILE A 193 7.58 27.48 23.69
C ILE A 193 7.30 26.04 23.23
N ASP A 194 6.17 25.47 23.62
CA ASP A 194 5.79 24.11 23.23
C ASP A 194 5.54 24.01 21.71
N PHE A 195 4.89 25.01 21.10
CA PHE A 195 4.73 25.10 19.66
C PHE A 195 6.09 25.19 18.93
N LEU A 196 6.98 26.07 19.37
CA LEU A 196 8.30 26.24 18.76
C LEU A 196 9.13 24.95 18.87
N LYS A 197 9.07 24.25 20.01
CA LYS A 197 9.72 22.94 20.17
C LYS A 197 9.15 21.90 19.21
N CYS A 198 7.83 21.84 19.07
CA CYS A 198 7.20 20.95 18.10
C CYS A 198 7.60 21.29 16.66
N LEU A 199 7.63 22.57 16.30
CA LEU A 199 8.01 23.03 14.96
C LEU A 199 9.48 22.69 14.65
N LEU A 200 10.39 23.00 15.57
CA LEU A 200 11.82 22.69 15.42
C LEU A 200 12.05 21.19 15.26
N ARG A 201 11.38 20.37 16.07
CA ARG A 201 11.46 18.91 15.96
C ARG A 201 10.91 18.41 14.62
N GLY A 202 9.80 18.98 14.14
CA GLY A 202 9.27 18.62 12.82
C GLY A 202 10.19 19.01 11.67
N ILE A 203 10.87 20.16 11.77
CA ILE A 203 11.89 20.57 10.79
C ILE A 203 13.11 19.63 10.84
N GLU A 204 13.56 19.27 12.04
CA GLU A 204 14.68 18.33 12.24
C GLU A 204 14.35 16.95 11.65
N GLU A 205 13.20 16.37 11.99
CA GLU A 205 12.73 15.08 11.47
C GLU A 205 12.58 15.13 9.95
N GLY A 206 11.97 16.19 9.40
CA GLY A 206 11.84 16.39 7.95
C GLY A 206 13.17 16.55 7.23
N ALA A 207 14.15 17.23 7.84
CA ALA A 207 15.50 17.38 7.27
C ALA A 207 16.25 16.04 7.24
N VAL A 208 16.13 15.23 8.30
CA VAL A 208 16.72 13.88 8.36
C VAL A 208 16.12 12.99 7.27
N ASP A 209 14.80 13.00 7.10
CA ASP A 209 14.11 12.24 6.05
C ASP A 209 14.53 12.72 4.64
N ALA A 210 14.65 14.03 4.43
CA ALA A 210 15.11 14.61 3.18
C ALA A 210 16.58 14.25 2.88
N CYS A 211 17.46 14.23 3.87
CA CYS A 211 18.86 13.82 3.71
C CYS A 211 18.97 12.37 3.23
N ASN A 212 18.15 11.46 3.75
CA ASN A 212 18.13 10.06 3.30
C ASN A 212 17.75 9.94 1.82
N VAL A 213 16.74 10.70 1.38
CA VAL A 213 16.33 10.73 -0.03
C VAL A 213 17.40 11.38 -0.92
N LEU A 214 18.00 12.50 -0.47
CA LEU A 214 19.04 13.22 -1.20
C LEU A 214 20.28 12.36 -1.43
N LEU A 215 20.79 11.70 -0.39
CA LEU A 215 21.94 10.80 -0.48
C LEU A 215 21.67 9.65 -1.45
N LEU A 216 20.46 9.08 -1.40
CA LEU A 216 20.06 8.01 -2.29
C LEU A 216 20.05 8.47 -3.76
N ILE A 217 19.44 9.62 -4.07
CA ILE A 217 19.41 10.18 -5.42
C ILE A 217 20.83 10.52 -5.90
N ALA A 218 21.69 11.07 -5.03
CA ALA A 218 23.07 11.40 -5.37
C ALA A 218 23.90 10.14 -5.71
N VAL A 219 23.83 9.10 -4.88
CA VAL A 219 24.54 7.83 -5.12
C VAL A 219 24.01 7.14 -6.37
N LEU A 220 22.70 7.13 -6.59
CA LEU A 220 22.10 6.60 -7.82
C LEU A 220 22.55 7.38 -9.05
N GLY A 221 22.60 8.72 -8.98
CA GLY A 221 23.12 9.55 -10.07
C GLY A 221 24.56 9.19 -10.43
N ILE A 222 25.43 9.01 -9.43
CA ILE A 222 26.81 8.54 -9.65
C ILE A 222 26.81 7.15 -10.30
N MET A 223 26.03 6.21 -9.76
CA MET A 223 25.93 4.85 -10.28
C MET A 223 25.48 4.83 -11.74
N LEU A 224 24.43 5.58 -12.08
CA LEU A 224 23.90 5.69 -13.43
C LEU A 224 24.92 6.29 -14.40
N ASN A 225 25.64 7.32 -13.99
CA ASN A 225 26.70 7.91 -14.81
C ASN A 225 27.85 6.94 -15.04
N VAL A 226 28.27 6.18 -14.02
CA VAL A 226 29.32 5.15 -14.16
C VAL A 226 28.85 4.01 -15.07
N MET A 227 27.61 3.51 -14.91
CA MET A 227 27.06 2.44 -15.75
C MET A 227 26.88 2.88 -17.21
N THR A 228 26.52 4.15 -17.42
CA THR A 228 26.40 4.74 -18.76
C THR A 228 27.78 4.95 -19.39
N ALA A 229 28.74 5.51 -18.64
CA ALA A 229 30.09 5.76 -19.12
C ALA A 229 30.88 4.48 -19.43
N THR A 230 30.63 3.39 -18.69
CA THR A 230 31.28 2.09 -18.90
C THR A 230 30.66 1.28 -20.05
N GLY A 231 29.51 1.69 -20.58
CA GLY A 231 28.77 0.92 -21.58
C GLY A 231 28.00 -0.29 -21.02
N PHE A 232 28.14 -0.61 -19.72
CA PHE A 232 27.42 -1.70 -19.08
C PHE A 232 25.90 -1.59 -19.29
N LEU A 233 25.37 -0.37 -19.19
CA LEU A 233 23.94 -0.12 -19.40
C LEU A 233 23.49 -0.46 -20.83
N ALA A 234 24.35 -0.21 -21.82
CA ALA A 234 24.09 -0.55 -23.22
C ALA A 234 24.13 -2.07 -23.45
N ASP A 235 25.08 -2.77 -22.83
CA ASP A 235 25.19 -4.23 -22.93
C ASP A 235 23.95 -4.93 -22.32
N VAL A 236 23.52 -4.50 -21.14
CA VAL A 236 22.30 -5.02 -20.50
C VAL A 236 21.07 -4.71 -21.34
N SER A 237 20.95 -3.47 -21.83
CA SER A 237 19.85 -3.07 -22.71
C SER A 237 19.78 -3.92 -23.98
N TRP A 238 20.92 -4.30 -24.57
CA TRP A 238 20.96 -5.14 -25.77
C TRP A 238 20.47 -6.56 -25.51
N ILE A 239 20.85 -7.17 -24.37
CA ILE A 239 20.35 -8.47 -23.93
C ILE A 239 18.84 -8.42 -23.70
N LEU A 240 18.37 -7.41 -22.97
CA LEU A 240 16.95 -7.22 -22.67
C LEU A 240 16.13 -6.93 -23.93
N ALA A 241 16.67 -6.19 -24.90
CA ALA A 241 16.03 -5.98 -26.19
C ALA A 241 15.91 -7.29 -26.99
N GLY A 242 16.88 -8.19 -26.89
CA GLY A 242 16.78 -9.55 -27.43
C GLY A 242 15.61 -10.33 -26.82
N ILE A 243 15.44 -10.25 -25.50
CA ILE A 243 14.31 -10.86 -24.78
C ILE A 243 12.98 -10.23 -25.22
N ALA A 244 12.92 -8.90 -25.32
CA ALA A 244 11.73 -8.17 -25.74
C ALA A 244 11.26 -8.56 -27.15
N LYS A 245 12.21 -8.72 -28.09
CA LYS A 245 11.94 -9.20 -29.45
C LYS A 245 11.42 -10.63 -29.48
N ALA A 246 11.86 -11.49 -28.57
CA ALA A 246 11.36 -12.86 -28.45
C ALA A 246 9.94 -12.89 -27.87
N SER A 247 9.69 -12.11 -26.81
CA SER A 247 8.34 -11.91 -26.27
C SER A 247 8.29 -10.67 -25.36
N PRO A 248 7.40 -9.70 -25.64
CA PRO A 248 7.15 -8.55 -24.76
C PRO A 248 6.77 -8.98 -23.33
N TYR A 249 6.02 -10.06 -23.17
CA TYR A 249 5.62 -10.56 -21.85
C TYR A 249 6.77 -11.21 -21.10
N LEU A 250 7.74 -11.82 -21.80
CA LEU A 250 8.95 -12.34 -21.16
C LEU A 250 9.83 -11.22 -20.61
N LEU A 251 9.88 -10.07 -21.29
CA LEU A 251 10.52 -8.86 -20.76
C LEU A 251 9.87 -8.43 -19.44
N VAL A 252 8.53 -8.39 -19.38
CA VAL A 252 7.78 -8.03 -18.16
C VAL A 252 8.07 -8.98 -17.01
N ILE A 253 8.08 -10.30 -17.28
CA ILE A 253 8.43 -11.30 -16.25
C ILE A 253 9.88 -11.14 -15.78
N THR A 254 10.81 -10.88 -16.69
CA THR A 254 12.21 -10.64 -16.37
C THR A 254 12.37 -9.38 -15.51
N ALA A 255 11.69 -8.29 -15.88
CA ALA A 255 11.66 -7.04 -15.13
C ALA A 255 11.11 -7.24 -13.71
N TYR A 256 10.06 -8.06 -13.57
CA TYR A 256 9.44 -8.38 -12.30
C TYR A 256 10.44 -9.04 -11.34
N PHE A 257 11.07 -10.14 -11.78
CA PHE A 257 12.03 -10.85 -10.93
C PHE A 257 13.28 -10.02 -10.66
N PHE A 258 13.78 -9.28 -11.65
CA PHE A 258 14.87 -8.33 -11.46
C PHE A 258 14.54 -7.32 -10.36
N GLY A 259 13.37 -6.68 -10.45
CA GLY A 259 12.94 -5.68 -9.48
C GLY A 259 12.78 -6.24 -8.07
N ILE A 260 12.21 -7.44 -7.92
CA ILE A 260 12.12 -8.11 -6.60
C ILE A 260 13.52 -8.39 -6.04
N ILE A 261 14.43 -8.99 -6.83
CA ILE A 261 15.77 -9.36 -6.37
C ILE A 261 16.57 -8.11 -5.96
N VAL A 262 16.56 -7.08 -6.81
CA VAL A 262 17.29 -5.83 -6.56
C VAL A 262 16.69 -5.09 -5.37
N GLY A 263 15.37 -5.07 -5.24
CA GLY A 263 14.70 -4.35 -4.16
C GLY A 263 14.80 -5.01 -2.77
N LEU A 264 15.20 -6.28 -2.67
CA LEU A 264 15.47 -6.92 -1.36
C LEU A 264 16.57 -6.22 -0.55
N GLY A 265 17.45 -5.46 -1.22
CA GLY A 265 18.55 -4.73 -0.58
C GLY A 265 18.50 -3.21 -0.74
N LEU A 266 17.52 -2.67 -1.47
CA LEU A 266 17.45 -1.26 -1.84
C LEU A 266 16.13 -0.63 -1.40
N PRO A 267 16.12 0.69 -1.12
CA PRO A 267 14.87 1.41 -0.95
C PRO A 267 13.96 1.31 -2.21
N PRO A 268 12.63 1.42 -2.07
CA PRO A 268 11.70 1.37 -3.20
C PRO A 268 12.03 2.41 -4.29
N THR A 269 12.46 3.60 -3.89
CA THR A 269 12.84 4.69 -4.80
C THR A 269 14.01 4.30 -5.71
N ALA A 270 15.03 3.63 -5.16
CA ALA A 270 16.16 3.12 -5.94
C ALA A 270 15.72 2.00 -6.90
N THR A 271 14.91 1.07 -6.39
CA THR A 271 14.38 -0.05 -7.18
C THR A 271 13.55 0.43 -8.38
N TYR A 272 12.67 1.42 -8.15
CA TYR A 272 11.89 2.05 -9.22
C TYR A 272 12.79 2.71 -10.26
N ILE A 273 13.78 3.52 -9.85
CA ILE A 273 14.69 4.20 -10.79
C ILE A 273 15.44 3.17 -11.64
N SER A 274 15.94 2.08 -11.04
CA SER A 274 16.60 1.01 -11.79
C SER A 274 15.67 0.38 -12.84
N LEU A 275 14.43 0.06 -12.48
CA LEU A 275 13.44 -0.48 -13.41
C LEU A 275 13.04 0.52 -14.51
N ALA A 276 12.85 1.79 -14.13
CA ALA A 276 12.45 2.86 -15.05
C ALA A 276 13.53 3.17 -16.10
N ILE A 277 14.80 2.95 -15.78
CA ILE A 277 15.90 3.19 -16.72
C ILE A 277 16.17 1.96 -17.59
N LEU A 278 16.13 0.77 -16.99
CA LEU A 278 16.51 -0.47 -17.67
C LEU A 278 15.38 -1.08 -18.50
N PHE A 279 14.15 -1.09 -17.97
CA PHE A 279 13.06 -1.88 -18.53
C PHE A 279 11.97 -1.05 -19.16
N VAL A 280 11.61 0.10 -18.57
CA VAL A 280 10.50 0.91 -19.09
C VAL A 280 10.70 1.33 -20.55
N PRO A 281 11.86 1.85 -21.00
CA PRO A 281 12.05 2.21 -22.41
C PRO A 281 11.81 1.02 -23.36
N LEU A 282 12.31 -0.16 -22.99
CA LEU A 282 12.12 -1.39 -23.75
C LEU A 282 10.66 -1.87 -23.74
N MET A 283 9.94 -1.65 -22.64
CA MET A 283 8.50 -1.93 -22.57
C MET A 283 7.71 -1.02 -23.52
N LEU A 284 8.06 0.27 -23.59
CA LEU A 284 7.42 1.21 -24.51
C LEU A 284 7.71 0.83 -25.98
N GLU A 285 8.97 0.46 -26.29
CA GLU A 285 9.34 -0.05 -27.62
C GLU A 285 8.60 -1.35 -27.97
N ALA A 286 8.33 -2.19 -26.97
CA ALA A 286 7.55 -3.41 -27.13
C ALA A 286 6.03 -3.18 -27.24
N GLY A 287 5.58 -1.92 -27.15
CA GLY A 287 4.18 -1.52 -27.35
C GLY A 287 3.33 -1.46 -26.09
N PHE A 288 3.92 -1.53 -24.89
CA PHE A 288 3.17 -1.34 -23.65
C PHE A 288 2.83 0.13 -23.42
N ASP A 289 1.69 0.38 -22.77
CA ASP A 289 1.23 1.72 -22.43
C ASP A 289 2.19 2.45 -21.47
N PHE A 290 2.31 3.76 -21.65
CA PHE A 290 3.23 4.63 -20.91
C PHE A 290 2.98 4.60 -19.40
N TRP A 291 1.72 4.80 -18.99
CA TRP A 291 1.36 4.77 -17.58
C TRP A 291 1.57 3.38 -16.99
N SER A 292 1.18 2.36 -17.73
CA SER A 292 1.27 0.96 -17.31
C SER A 292 2.70 0.50 -17.05
N ALA A 293 3.65 0.89 -17.90
CA ALA A 293 5.07 0.54 -17.71
C ALA A 293 5.68 1.21 -16.46
N HIS A 294 5.36 2.49 -16.22
CA HIS A 294 5.83 3.20 -15.02
C HIS A 294 5.15 2.70 -13.74
N PHE A 295 3.83 2.48 -13.77
CA PHE A 295 3.11 1.89 -12.64
C PHE A 295 3.55 0.45 -12.35
N PHE A 296 3.90 -0.33 -13.38
CA PHE A 296 4.51 -1.64 -13.21
C PHE A 296 5.79 -1.52 -12.37
N ALA A 297 6.72 -0.64 -12.78
CA ALA A 297 7.97 -0.43 -12.06
C ALA A 297 7.74 0.05 -10.61
N PHE A 298 6.79 0.97 -10.42
CA PHE A 298 6.39 1.48 -9.11
C PHE A 298 5.85 0.37 -8.19
N LEU A 299 4.93 -0.45 -8.70
CA LEU A 299 4.31 -1.52 -7.94
C LEU A 299 5.32 -2.62 -7.59
N VAL A 300 6.22 -2.98 -8.51
CA VAL A 300 7.32 -3.95 -8.24
C VAL A 300 8.27 -3.39 -7.17
N ALA A 301 8.58 -2.10 -7.21
CA ALA A 301 9.40 -1.47 -6.19
C ALA A 301 8.74 -1.50 -4.80
N CYS A 302 7.44 -1.23 -4.71
CA CYS A 302 6.68 -1.36 -3.46
C CYS A 302 6.61 -2.82 -2.97
N LEU A 303 6.49 -3.78 -3.88
CA LEU A 303 6.47 -5.21 -3.55
C LEU A 303 7.79 -5.68 -2.93
N ALA A 304 8.91 -5.24 -3.50
CA ALA A 304 10.22 -5.70 -3.07
C ALA A 304 10.53 -5.34 -1.60
N GLU A 305 10.02 -4.21 -1.08
CA GLU A 305 10.29 -3.72 0.29
C GLU A 305 9.85 -4.67 1.41
N PHE A 306 8.81 -5.49 1.17
CA PHE A 306 8.27 -6.41 2.16
C PHE A 306 8.32 -7.89 1.74
N SER A 307 9.02 -8.18 0.64
CA SER A 307 9.13 -9.53 0.08
C SER A 307 10.10 -10.42 0.87
N PRO A 308 9.80 -11.71 1.10
CA PRO A 308 10.78 -12.66 1.62
C PRO A 308 12.04 -12.73 0.75
N PRO A 309 13.26 -12.79 1.31
CA PRO A 309 13.60 -13.00 2.73
C PRO A 309 13.84 -11.74 3.56
N ALA A 310 13.68 -10.53 3.01
CA ALA A 310 14.06 -9.28 3.66
C ALA A 310 12.87 -8.32 3.81
N SER A 311 12.57 -7.91 5.04
CA SER A 311 11.54 -6.88 5.28
C SER A 311 11.79 -6.13 6.59
N ILE A 312 12.12 -4.85 6.51
CA ILE A 312 12.35 -4.02 7.70
C ILE A 312 11.03 -3.86 8.48
N ALA A 313 9.91 -3.74 7.77
CA ALA A 313 8.57 -3.67 8.35
C ALA A 313 8.21 -4.93 9.15
N ALA A 314 8.50 -6.13 8.61
CA ALA A 314 8.27 -7.38 9.32
C ALA A 314 9.17 -7.49 10.57
N ALA A 315 10.40 -6.97 10.53
CA ALA A 315 11.28 -6.93 11.70
C ALA A 315 10.74 -6.01 12.80
N ALA A 316 10.25 -4.82 12.44
CA ALA A 316 9.59 -3.92 13.38
C ALA A 316 8.33 -4.56 13.98
N ALA A 317 7.47 -5.14 13.15
CA ALA A 317 6.26 -5.83 13.60
C ALA A 317 6.58 -7.04 14.49
N ALA A 318 7.65 -7.78 14.22
CA ALA A 318 8.11 -8.89 15.07
C ALA A 318 8.50 -8.42 16.47
N ARG A 319 9.22 -7.30 16.58
CA ARG A 319 9.59 -6.72 17.89
C ARG A 319 8.37 -6.25 18.69
N MET A 320 7.35 -5.73 18.02
CA MET A 320 6.13 -5.23 18.68
C MET A 320 5.14 -6.35 19.02
N SER A 321 5.02 -7.34 18.14
CA SER A 321 4.10 -8.48 18.33
C SER A 321 4.72 -9.61 19.14
N GLY A 322 6.04 -9.72 19.25
CA GLY A 322 6.70 -10.92 19.79
C GLY A 322 6.48 -12.18 18.95
N GLY A 323 6.11 -12.02 17.68
CA GLY A 323 5.99 -13.11 16.70
C GLY A 323 7.32 -13.41 15.99
N SER A 324 7.33 -14.48 15.21
CA SER A 324 8.49 -14.83 14.39
C SER A 324 8.59 -13.90 13.19
N PHE A 325 9.74 -13.24 13.03
CA PHE A 325 10.07 -12.41 11.87
C PHE A 325 9.72 -13.07 10.54
N TYR A 326 10.21 -14.29 10.33
CA TYR A 326 10.01 -15.02 9.08
C TYR A 326 8.53 -15.33 8.83
N ARG A 327 7.79 -15.74 9.86
CA ARG A 327 6.36 -16.03 9.73
C ARG A 327 5.54 -14.78 9.46
N ILE A 328 5.82 -13.68 10.14
CA ILE A 328 5.15 -12.39 9.91
C ILE A 328 5.31 -11.97 8.45
N MET A 329 6.54 -12.05 7.94
CA MET A 329 6.85 -11.71 6.56
C MET A 329 6.05 -12.58 5.58
N VAL A 330 6.17 -13.92 5.68
CA VAL A 330 5.44 -14.84 4.78
C VAL A 330 3.92 -14.65 4.87
N VAL A 331 3.36 -14.56 6.08
CA VAL A 331 1.92 -14.39 6.27
C VAL A 331 1.45 -13.03 5.75
N SER A 332 2.24 -11.97 5.90
CA SER A 332 1.92 -10.65 5.34
C SER A 332 1.90 -10.68 3.82
N SER A 333 2.89 -11.31 3.18
CA SER A 333 2.90 -11.51 1.72
C SER A 333 1.70 -12.32 1.23
N LEU A 334 1.28 -13.34 1.98
CA LEU A 334 0.10 -14.15 1.66
C LEU A 334 -1.21 -13.35 1.82
N LEU A 335 -1.34 -12.54 2.87
CA LEU A 335 -2.50 -11.66 3.07
C LEU A 335 -2.59 -10.60 1.97
N SER A 336 -1.42 -10.16 1.50
CA SER A 336 -1.26 -9.17 0.44
C SER A 336 -1.21 -9.77 -0.97
N LEU A 337 -1.57 -11.04 -1.19
CA LEU A 337 -1.54 -11.70 -2.51
C LEU A 337 -2.09 -10.85 -3.69
N PRO A 338 -3.17 -10.06 -3.55
CA PRO A 338 -3.63 -9.18 -4.62
C PRO A 338 -2.53 -8.25 -5.18
N ILE A 339 -1.70 -7.66 -4.33
CA ILE A 339 -0.66 -6.71 -4.77
C ILE A 339 0.43 -7.38 -5.61
N TRP A 340 0.68 -8.68 -5.41
CA TRP A 340 1.65 -9.45 -6.19
C TRP A 340 1.24 -9.55 -7.66
N LEU A 341 -0.06 -9.45 -7.94
CA LEU A 341 -0.63 -9.51 -9.29
C LEU A 341 -0.74 -8.13 -9.94
N PHE A 342 -0.72 -7.05 -9.15
CA PHE A 342 -0.97 -5.70 -9.66
C PHE A 342 -0.01 -5.25 -10.77
N PRO A 343 1.31 -5.52 -10.71
CA PRO A 343 2.19 -5.20 -11.81
C PRO A 343 1.73 -5.81 -13.14
N PHE A 344 1.30 -7.08 -13.14
CA PHE A 344 0.81 -7.72 -14.35
C PHE A 344 -0.56 -7.17 -14.78
N ILE A 345 -1.43 -6.88 -13.82
CA ILE A 345 -2.75 -6.30 -14.10
C ILE A 345 -2.62 -4.96 -14.81
N VAL A 346 -1.73 -4.06 -14.37
CA VAL A 346 -1.59 -2.76 -15.03
C VAL A 346 -1.05 -2.89 -16.45
N ILE A 347 -0.19 -3.87 -16.70
CA ILE A 347 0.33 -4.16 -18.04
C ILE A 347 -0.76 -4.73 -18.96
N LEU A 348 -1.58 -5.65 -18.45
CA LEU A 348 -2.61 -6.33 -19.24
C LEU A 348 -3.89 -5.49 -19.40
N PHE A 349 -4.25 -4.69 -18.39
CA PHE A 349 -5.46 -3.89 -18.33
C PHE A 349 -5.12 -2.43 -17.94
N PRO A 350 -4.48 -1.65 -18.82
CA PRO A 350 -4.16 -0.24 -18.59
C PRO A 350 -5.37 0.60 -18.14
N GLN A 351 -6.58 0.20 -18.55
CA GLN A 351 -7.83 0.87 -18.20
C GLN A 351 -8.04 0.98 -16.68
N VAL A 352 -7.51 0.03 -15.90
CA VAL A 352 -7.58 0.04 -14.42
C VAL A 352 -6.89 1.27 -13.82
N LEU A 353 -5.96 1.90 -14.55
CA LEU A 353 -5.30 3.14 -14.15
C LEU A 353 -6.12 4.39 -14.49
N THR A 354 -7.29 4.28 -15.12
CA THR A 354 -8.07 5.46 -15.53
C THR A 354 -9.35 5.61 -14.72
N LEU A 355 -9.63 6.81 -14.22
CA LEU A 355 -10.88 7.13 -13.50
C LEU A 355 -12.05 7.39 -14.46
N THR A 356 -12.28 6.46 -15.39
CA THR A 356 -13.39 6.47 -16.33
C THR A 356 -14.44 5.42 -15.94
N PRO A 357 -15.69 5.49 -16.46
CA PRO A 357 -16.67 4.42 -16.24
C PRO A 357 -16.14 3.04 -16.65
N GLU A 358 -15.37 2.98 -17.73
CA GLU A 358 -14.68 1.78 -18.20
C GLU A 358 -13.61 1.33 -17.20
N GLY A 359 -12.74 2.23 -16.75
CA GLY A 359 -11.72 1.90 -15.76
C GLY A 359 -12.30 1.42 -14.42
N LEU A 360 -13.43 1.99 -13.97
CA LEU A 360 -14.16 1.49 -12.80
C LEU A 360 -14.71 0.08 -13.01
N LEU A 361 -15.18 -0.24 -14.22
CA LEU A 361 -15.65 -1.58 -14.57
C LEU A 361 -14.49 -2.59 -14.54
N TYR A 362 -13.37 -2.30 -15.21
CA TYR A 362 -12.18 -3.14 -15.17
C TYR A 362 -11.60 -3.24 -13.75
N GLY A 363 -11.68 -2.16 -12.97
CA GLY A 363 -11.30 -2.17 -11.55
C GLY A 363 -12.16 -3.12 -10.72
N PHE A 364 -13.48 -3.15 -10.95
CA PHE A 364 -14.37 -4.10 -10.30
C PHE A 364 -14.08 -5.55 -10.72
N ILE A 365 -13.89 -5.80 -12.02
CA ILE A 365 -13.51 -7.13 -12.55
C ILE A 365 -12.19 -7.58 -11.90
N THR A 366 -11.18 -6.70 -11.88
CA THR A 366 -9.87 -6.94 -11.27
C THR A 366 -9.98 -7.26 -9.79
N LEU A 367 -10.78 -6.51 -9.02
CA LEU A 367 -11.04 -6.80 -7.61
C LEU A 367 -11.57 -8.22 -7.43
N THR A 368 -12.50 -8.63 -8.28
CA THR A 368 -13.14 -9.94 -8.16
C THR A 368 -12.22 -11.09 -8.53
N ALA A 369 -11.39 -10.90 -9.56
CA ALA A 369 -10.33 -11.84 -9.91
C ALA A 369 -9.30 -11.96 -8.77
N CYS A 370 -8.86 -10.83 -8.20
CA CYS A 370 -7.95 -10.80 -7.06
C CYS A 370 -8.51 -11.54 -5.83
N LEU A 371 -9.80 -11.31 -5.51
CA LEU A 371 -10.49 -12.01 -4.41
C LEU A 371 -10.62 -13.52 -4.68
N GLY A 372 -10.99 -13.89 -5.91
CA GLY A 372 -11.16 -15.28 -6.31
C GLY A 372 -9.86 -16.08 -6.23
N LEU A 373 -8.75 -15.48 -6.65
CA LEU A 373 -7.41 -16.07 -6.58
C LEU A 373 -6.91 -16.13 -5.14
N SER A 374 -6.87 -15.00 -4.44
CA SER A 374 -6.18 -14.87 -3.15
C SER A 374 -6.77 -15.73 -2.04
N LEU A 375 -8.10 -15.83 -1.93
CA LEU A 375 -8.74 -16.49 -0.78
C LEU A 375 -8.42 -17.98 -0.70
N ARG A 376 -8.42 -18.72 -1.81
CA ARG A 376 -8.08 -20.15 -1.78
C ARG A 376 -6.63 -20.39 -1.39
N PHE A 377 -5.72 -19.62 -1.99
CA PHE A 377 -4.29 -19.71 -1.68
C PHE A 377 -4.04 -19.38 -0.22
N LEU A 378 -4.69 -18.35 0.31
CA LEU A 378 -4.62 -17.98 1.71
C LEU A 378 -4.99 -19.15 2.64
N PHE A 379 -6.16 -19.77 2.44
CA PHE A 379 -6.57 -20.91 3.27
C PHE A 379 -5.68 -22.15 3.08
N LEU A 380 -5.14 -22.37 1.88
CA LEU A 380 -4.24 -23.50 1.59
C LEU A 380 -2.90 -23.35 2.31
N PHE A 381 -2.26 -22.20 2.17
CA PHE A 381 -0.92 -21.95 2.73
C PHE A 381 -0.94 -21.77 4.24
N LEU A 382 -2.01 -21.19 4.79
CA LEU A 382 -2.18 -21.05 6.24
C LEU A 382 -2.64 -22.36 6.92
N LYS A 383 -2.87 -23.43 6.16
CA LYS A 383 -3.33 -24.75 6.65
C LYS A 383 -4.59 -24.66 7.51
N GLU A 384 -5.47 -23.73 7.17
CA GLU A 384 -6.69 -23.46 7.92
C GLU A 384 -7.78 -24.46 7.52
N LYS A 385 -8.46 -25.05 8.51
CA LYS A 385 -9.54 -26.01 8.26
C LYS A 385 -10.78 -25.28 7.76
N ILE A 386 -11.20 -25.61 6.54
CA ILE A 386 -12.45 -25.16 5.92
C ILE A 386 -13.28 -26.38 5.51
N SER A 387 -14.61 -26.22 5.40
CA SER A 387 -15.46 -27.29 4.91
C SER A 387 -15.06 -27.71 3.50
N THR A 388 -15.19 -29.00 3.18
CA THR A 388 -14.85 -29.54 1.85
C THR A 388 -15.55 -28.77 0.74
N LEU A 389 -16.82 -28.42 0.95
CA LEU A 389 -17.59 -27.62 0.01
C LEU A 389 -17.01 -26.21 -0.16
N SER A 390 -16.70 -25.49 0.91
CA SER A 390 -16.07 -24.16 0.79
C SER A 390 -14.70 -24.24 0.10
N SER A 391 -13.94 -25.33 0.31
CA SER A 391 -12.66 -25.55 -0.36
C SER A 391 -12.82 -25.71 -1.87
N VAL A 392 -13.79 -26.51 -2.31
CA VAL A 392 -14.09 -26.71 -3.74
C VAL A 392 -14.61 -25.42 -4.38
N LEU A 393 -15.53 -24.69 -3.72
CA LEU A 393 -16.05 -23.43 -4.24
C LEU A 393 -14.94 -22.37 -4.41
N LEU A 394 -14.03 -22.27 -3.44
CA LEU A 394 -12.88 -21.37 -3.55
C LEU A 394 -11.88 -21.83 -4.61
N PHE A 395 -11.73 -23.13 -4.85
CA PHE A 395 -10.89 -23.64 -5.94
C PHE A 395 -11.47 -23.26 -7.32
N ILE A 396 -12.80 -23.35 -7.50
CA ILE A 396 -13.46 -22.88 -8.72
C ILE A 396 -13.24 -21.38 -8.92
N ASN A 397 -13.26 -20.58 -7.84
CA ASN A 397 -12.95 -19.14 -7.93
C ASN A 397 -11.53 -18.84 -8.41
N VAL A 398 -10.54 -19.68 -8.08
CA VAL A 398 -9.17 -19.53 -8.59
C VAL A 398 -9.15 -19.70 -10.11
N ILE A 399 -9.85 -20.73 -10.61
CA ILE A 399 -9.93 -21.00 -12.05
C ILE A 399 -10.63 -19.84 -12.76
N LEU A 400 -11.77 -19.37 -12.24
CA LEU A 400 -12.50 -18.24 -12.83
C LEU A 400 -11.70 -16.94 -12.79
N GLY A 401 -10.97 -16.67 -11.70
CA GLY A 401 -10.07 -15.52 -11.61
C GLY A 401 -8.92 -15.59 -12.63
N ALA A 402 -8.37 -16.78 -12.86
CA ALA A 402 -7.36 -16.99 -13.90
C ALA A 402 -7.93 -16.83 -15.32
N ILE A 403 -9.18 -17.26 -15.55
CA ILE A 403 -9.88 -17.07 -16.82
C ILE A 403 -10.04 -15.58 -17.12
N ILE A 404 -10.43 -14.75 -16.14
CA ILE A 404 -10.56 -13.29 -16.31
C ILE A 404 -9.26 -12.68 -16.83
N PHE A 405 -8.10 -13.11 -16.32
CA PHE A 405 -6.82 -12.57 -16.77
C PHE A 405 -6.33 -13.12 -18.11
N ALA A 406 -6.83 -14.28 -18.55
CA ALA A 406 -6.47 -14.91 -19.82
C ALA A 406 -7.44 -14.54 -20.97
N SER A 407 -8.64 -14.09 -20.63
CA SER A 407 -9.75 -13.81 -21.53
C SER A 407 -9.61 -12.40 -22.12
N PRO A 408 -9.65 -12.25 -23.46
CA PRO A 408 -9.77 -10.94 -24.10
C PRO A 408 -11.25 -10.49 -24.22
N ASN A 409 -12.21 -11.28 -23.71
CA ASN A 409 -13.64 -11.06 -23.94
C ASN A 409 -14.36 -10.61 -22.67
N ILE A 410 -14.81 -9.34 -22.68
CA ILE A 410 -15.51 -8.73 -21.56
C ILE A 410 -16.77 -9.50 -21.12
N LEU A 411 -17.47 -10.20 -22.02
CA LEU A 411 -18.63 -11.02 -21.63
C LEU A 411 -18.21 -12.20 -20.77
N VAL A 412 -17.09 -12.84 -21.09
CA VAL A 412 -16.52 -13.93 -20.27
C VAL A 412 -16.11 -13.39 -18.91
N ASP A 413 -15.54 -12.19 -18.87
CA ASP A 413 -15.11 -11.56 -17.61
C ASP A 413 -16.31 -11.20 -16.73
N LEU A 414 -17.38 -10.65 -17.31
CA LEU A 414 -18.62 -10.31 -16.60
C LEU A 414 -19.32 -11.55 -16.05
N VAL A 415 -19.41 -12.61 -16.85
CA VAL A 415 -20.02 -13.89 -16.42
C VAL A 415 -19.17 -14.51 -15.31
N SER A 416 -17.85 -14.57 -15.48
CA SER A 416 -16.92 -15.09 -14.46
C SER A 416 -17.01 -14.29 -13.17
N THR A 417 -17.09 -12.96 -13.27
CA THR A 417 -17.28 -12.04 -12.14
C THR A 417 -18.56 -12.35 -11.37
N ALA A 418 -19.69 -12.51 -12.07
CA ALA A 418 -20.97 -12.83 -11.44
C ALA A 418 -20.92 -14.18 -10.70
N ILE A 419 -20.31 -15.20 -11.32
CA ILE A 419 -20.16 -16.53 -10.72
C ILE A 419 -19.26 -16.47 -9.48
N ILE A 420 -18.12 -15.77 -9.54
CA ILE A 420 -17.21 -15.62 -8.40
C ILE A 420 -17.95 -15.02 -7.20
N TRP A 421 -18.74 -13.97 -7.37
CA TRP A 421 -19.50 -13.38 -6.28
C TRP A 421 -20.51 -14.33 -5.65
N ILE A 422 -21.25 -15.09 -6.47
CA ILE A 422 -22.21 -16.09 -5.97
C ILE A 422 -21.46 -17.14 -5.14
N LEU A 423 -20.37 -17.69 -5.68
CA LEU A 423 -19.55 -18.70 -5.02
C LEU A 423 -18.91 -18.18 -3.73
N LEU A 424 -18.41 -16.94 -3.73
CA LEU A 424 -17.87 -16.28 -2.55
C LEU A 424 -18.94 -16.14 -1.47
N ILE A 425 -20.15 -15.66 -1.80
CA ILE A 425 -21.23 -15.51 -0.82
C ILE A 425 -21.61 -16.86 -0.19
N VAL A 426 -21.69 -17.92 -1.01
CA VAL A 426 -22.01 -19.27 -0.54
C VAL A 426 -20.90 -19.85 0.31
N ALA A 427 -19.65 -19.79 -0.15
CA ALA A 427 -18.47 -20.27 0.58
C ALA A 427 -18.35 -19.52 1.91
N TYR A 428 -18.56 -18.21 1.90
CA TYR A 428 -18.44 -17.32 3.04
C TYR A 428 -19.55 -17.50 4.08
N LYS A 429 -20.76 -17.93 3.69
CA LYS A 429 -21.79 -18.38 4.64
C LYS A 429 -21.41 -19.69 5.34
N LYS A 430 -20.71 -20.59 4.63
CA LYS A 430 -20.30 -21.93 5.10
C LYS A 430 -18.89 -22.00 5.71
N LEU A 431 -18.19 -20.86 5.84
CA LEU A 431 -16.93 -20.74 6.60
C LEU A 431 -17.16 -20.73 8.13
N LEU A 432 -18.40 -20.88 8.59
CA LEU A 432 -18.81 -20.97 9.99
C LEU A 432 -19.13 -22.40 10.37
#